data_AF-A0A0D0EWH8-F1
#
_entry.id   AF-A0A0D0EWH8-F1
#
_cell.length_a   1.000
_cell.length_b   1.000
_cell.length_c   1.000
_cell.angle_alpha   90.00
_cell.angle_beta   90.00
_cell.angle_gamma   90.00
#
_symmetry.space_group_name_H-M   'P 1'
#
loop_
_entity.id
_entity.type
_entity.pdbx_description
1 polymer ?
#
loop_
_entity_poly.entity_id
_entity_poly.type
_entity_poly.pdbx_seq_one_letter_code
_entity_poly.pdbx_strand_id
1 'polypeptide(L)'
;MKNIKKIKIVSLAACMALMLSVILFSSCSNDDSASSSSSSSAGGAPVIESVMPSGYFADGTLKPLVPVTLVDPKNYYVIHGKGFLTTKKIYFNDFDTYFRTTFVTDTDIVVLVDEATPFANASNQLKVVTDFGTAVFNLTVAPPVPTFSGYNLINSVAGDLVTIKGKYFLNPVVNLTKTDTQPAVPVTVVSSTLEQVVVKIPANADHRYLSVSNISGTAVSKEAIGTALYDDQLYGVQWGGPWSGKGVNFDFGGDSYQGEKSWKWDFAQWDGGNWGFNVDMTPYKALRMAIKGSKNGQVNFSVNGGPNYVLPVTTTWVYLEIPLSKLGSPASVTMLTFQESNSDGGNIVLFDDIGFVLK
;
A
#
# COMPACT_ATOMS: atom_id res chain seq x y z
N MET A 1 -21.25 -96.49 48.42
CA MET A 1 -21.92 -95.18 48.23
C MET A 1 -20.91 -94.05 48.46
N LYS A 2 -20.92 -93.04 47.58
CA LYS A 2 -20.29 -91.71 47.65
C LYS A 2 -18.74 -91.56 47.60
N ASN A 3 -18.29 -91.17 46.41
CA ASN A 3 -17.49 -89.99 46.03
C ASN A 3 -16.14 -89.69 46.72
N ILE A 4 -15.05 -89.86 45.96
CA ILE A 4 -13.84 -89.02 46.08
C ILE A 4 -13.54 -88.40 44.70
N LYS A 5 -13.52 -87.07 44.67
CA LYS A 5 -13.32 -86.20 43.50
C LYS A 5 -11.88 -86.30 42.98
N LYS A 6 -11.73 -86.42 41.66
CA LYS A 6 -10.49 -86.10 40.94
C LYS A 6 -10.42 -84.58 40.75
N ILE A 7 -9.53 -83.91 41.46
CA ILE A 7 -9.04 -82.58 41.09
C ILE A 7 -7.54 -82.58 41.33
N LYS A 8 -6.73 -82.78 40.28
CA LYS A 8 -5.33 -82.32 40.20
C LYS A 8 -4.93 -82.16 38.73
N ILE A 9 -4.19 -81.09 38.46
CA ILE A 9 -3.30 -80.80 37.30
C ILE A 9 -3.68 -79.64 36.36
N VAL A 10 -4.91 -79.11 36.35
CA VAL A 10 -5.20 -77.92 35.49
C VAL A 10 -4.96 -76.58 36.21
N SER A 11 -4.74 -76.59 37.53
CA SER A 11 -4.75 -75.36 38.35
C SER A 11 -3.41 -74.62 38.45
N LEU A 12 -2.28 -75.17 37.98
CA LEU A 12 -0.98 -74.51 38.14
C LEU A 12 -0.47 -73.82 36.86
N ALA A 13 -0.86 -74.29 35.68
CA ALA A 13 -0.55 -73.63 34.41
C ALA A 13 -1.41 -72.37 34.18
N ALA A 14 -2.65 -72.35 34.68
CA ALA A 14 -3.54 -71.19 34.56
C ALA A 14 -3.10 -70.00 35.43
N CYS A 15 -2.42 -70.22 36.55
CA CYS A 15 -1.94 -69.15 37.41
C CYS A 15 -0.65 -68.48 36.91
N MET A 16 0.15 -69.18 36.09
CA MET A 16 1.39 -68.62 35.54
C MET A 16 1.15 -67.83 34.24
N ALA A 17 0.08 -68.16 33.50
CA ALA A 17 -0.36 -67.38 32.34
C ALA A 17 -1.12 -66.09 32.70
N LEU A 18 -1.78 -66.03 33.87
CA LEU A 18 -2.52 -64.85 34.33
C LEU A 18 -1.62 -63.77 34.96
N MET A 19 -0.43 -64.14 35.45
CA MET A 19 0.57 -63.19 36.00
C MET A 19 1.37 -62.47 34.91
N LEU A 20 1.32 -62.93 33.65
CA LEU A 20 2.01 -62.29 32.52
C LEU A 20 1.14 -61.25 31.80
N SER A 21 -0.18 -61.24 32.03
CA SER A 21 -1.13 -60.32 31.40
C SER A 21 -1.42 -59.04 32.20
N VAL A 22 -0.84 -58.86 33.38
CA VAL A 22 -1.05 -57.67 34.26
C VAL A 22 0.08 -56.62 34.12
N ILE A 23 1.10 -56.87 33.28
CA ILE A 23 2.23 -55.94 33.08
C ILE A 23 1.97 -54.92 31.94
N LEU A 24 0.79 -54.94 31.30
CA LEU A 24 0.53 -54.09 30.13
C LEU A 24 -0.34 -52.84 30.38
N PHE A 25 -0.69 -52.52 31.62
CA PHE A 25 -1.35 -51.24 31.91
C PHE A 25 -0.83 -50.59 33.19
N SER A 26 0.04 -49.59 32.98
CA SER A 26 0.11 -48.28 33.67
C SER A 26 1.51 -47.91 34.16
N SER A 27 2.15 -46.95 33.49
CA SER A 27 2.52 -45.67 34.12
C SER A 27 3.06 -44.71 33.06
N CYS A 28 2.48 -43.51 33.00
CA CYS A 28 3.16 -42.34 32.45
C CYS A 28 4.50 -42.16 33.19
N SER A 29 5.59 -42.02 32.44
CA SER A 29 6.77 -41.31 32.92
C SER A 29 6.67 -39.87 32.45
N ASN A 30 6.47 -38.94 33.37
CA ASN A 30 6.89 -37.57 33.15
C ASN A 30 8.41 -37.59 33.09
N ASP A 31 8.98 -37.49 31.91
CA ASP A 31 10.35 -37.04 31.74
C ASP A 31 10.48 -36.30 30.41
N ASP A 32 10.29 -34.99 30.48
CA ASP A 32 10.81 -34.04 29.51
C ASP A 32 12.33 -34.07 29.62
N SER A 33 12.98 -34.96 28.88
CA SER A 33 14.42 -34.87 28.59
C SER A 33 14.76 -35.64 27.33
N ALA A 34 15.07 -34.87 26.29
CA ALA A 34 15.58 -35.34 25.02
C ALA A 34 16.79 -36.28 25.20
N SER A 35 16.65 -37.54 24.79
CA SER A 35 17.78 -38.34 24.31
C SER A 35 17.26 -39.53 23.49
N SER A 36 17.18 -39.35 22.17
CA SER A 36 17.01 -40.44 21.22
C SER A 36 18.34 -40.77 20.56
N SER A 37 18.89 -41.92 20.91
CA SER A 37 19.81 -42.69 20.06
C SER A 37 19.18 -44.08 19.94
N SER A 38 19.05 -44.75 18.80
CA SER A 38 19.69 -44.60 17.50
C SER A 38 18.88 -45.40 16.47
N SER A 39 18.54 -44.77 15.34
CA SER A 39 18.59 -45.36 13.98
C SER A 39 18.10 -44.32 12.97
N SER A 40 19.05 -43.82 12.17
CA SER A 40 18.88 -42.94 10.99
C SER A 40 18.34 -41.51 11.16
N SER A 41 18.81 -40.76 12.14
CA SER A 41 18.86 -39.29 12.04
C SER A 41 20.11 -38.77 12.75
N ALA A 42 21.29 -39.09 12.21
CA ALA A 42 22.43 -38.22 12.46
C ALA A 42 21.98 -36.83 11.99
N GLY A 43 21.89 -35.87 12.92
CA GLY A 43 21.39 -34.52 12.66
C GLY A 43 22.08 -33.93 11.45
N GLY A 44 21.42 -34.04 10.30
CA GLY A 44 21.92 -33.55 9.04
C GLY A 44 21.84 -32.04 9.04
N ALA A 45 22.72 -31.40 8.27
CA ALA A 45 22.56 -29.98 8.00
C ALA A 45 21.14 -29.73 7.44
N PRO A 46 20.44 -28.69 7.90
CA PRO A 46 19.09 -28.41 7.45
C PRO A 46 19.08 -28.11 5.94
N VAL A 47 18.00 -28.47 5.27
CA VAL A 47 17.80 -28.20 3.84
C VAL A 47 16.41 -27.61 3.63
N ILE A 48 16.32 -26.51 2.89
CA ILE A 48 15.04 -25.93 2.44
C ILE A 48 14.82 -26.37 0.99
N GLU A 49 13.71 -27.06 0.74
CA GLU A 49 13.32 -27.55 -0.58
C GLU A 49 12.33 -26.61 -1.27
N SER A 50 11.38 -26.04 -0.50
CA SER A 50 10.43 -25.05 -1.02
C SER A 50 9.82 -24.20 0.08
N VAL A 51 9.20 -23.09 -0.32
CA VAL A 51 8.37 -22.25 0.55
C VAL A 51 7.00 -22.12 -0.09
N MET A 52 5.93 -22.34 0.66
CA MET A 52 4.56 -22.33 0.17
C MET A 52 3.69 -21.41 1.03
N PRO A 53 2.70 -20.71 0.46
CA PRO A 53 1.80 -19.88 1.25
C PRO A 53 0.89 -20.74 2.14
N SER A 54 0.54 -20.22 3.32
CA SER A 54 -0.38 -20.86 4.26
C SER A 54 -1.54 -19.93 4.63
N GLY A 55 -2.72 -20.52 4.83
CA GLY A 55 -3.95 -19.80 5.23
C GLY A 55 -4.93 -19.58 4.09
N TYR A 56 -5.67 -18.47 4.17
CA TYR A 56 -6.80 -18.15 3.29
C TYR A 56 -6.57 -16.83 2.56
N PHE A 57 -7.16 -16.68 1.39
CA PHE A 57 -7.33 -15.39 0.73
C PHE A 57 -8.39 -14.56 1.45
N ALA A 58 -8.49 -13.27 1.10
CA ALA A 58 -9.46 -12.35 1.69
C ALA A 58 -10.93 -12.75 1.44
N ASP A 59 -11.19 -13.53 0.39
CA ASP A 59 -12.51 -14.08 0.06
C ASP A 59 -12.85 -15.38 0.81
N GLY A 60 -11.96 -15.85 1.70
CA GLY A 60 -12.13 -17.07 2.48
C GLY A 60 -11.75 -18.36 1.76
N THR A 61 -11.25 -18.31 0.52
CA THR A 61 -10.73 -19.48 -0.19
C THR A 61 -9.34 -19.86 0.31
N LEU A 62 -8.99 -21.16 0.26
CA LEU A 62 -7.68 -21.64 0.71
C LEU A 62 -6.57 -21.20 -0.25
N LYS A 63 -5.44 -20.77 0.31
CA LYS A 63 -4.22 -20.54 -0.48
C LYS A 63 -3.66 -21.89 -0.96
N PRO A 64 -3.30 -22.04 -2.24
CA PRO A 64 -2.76 -23.28 -2.75
C PRO A 64 -1.34 -23.52 -2.21
N LEU A 65 -1.01 -24.75 -1.82
CA LEU A 65 0.34 -25.16 -1.42
C LEU A 65 1.25 -25.33 -2.64
N VAL A 66 1.45 -24.23 -3.38
CA VAL A 66 2.33 -24.17 -4.55
C VAL A 66 3.60 -23.42 -4.15
N PRO A 67 4.81 -23.93 -4.47
CA PRO A 67 6.05 -23.25 -4.17
C PRO A 67 6.12 -21.82 -4.70
N VAL A 68 6.63 -20.90 -3.88
CA VAL A 68 6.84 -19.49 -4.19
C VAL A 68 8.23 -19.04 -3.75
N THR A 69 8.75 -18.02 -4.43
CA THR A 69 10.00 -17.32 -4.06
C THR A 69 9.76 -15.86 -3.69
N LEU A 70 8.50 -15.42 -3.64
CA LEU A 70 8.05 -14.10 -3.20
C LEU A 70 7.11 -14.28 -2.02
N VAL A 71 7.36 -13.57 -0.92
CA VAL A 71 6.53 -13.61 0.28
C VAL A 71 6.09 -12.23 0.69
N ASP A 72 4.88 -12.13 1.24
CA ASP A 72 4.32 -10.90 1.78
C ASP A 72 4.50 -10.85 3.30
N PRO A 73 4.90 -9.71 3.87
CA PRO A 73 4.82 -9.49 5.31
C PRO A 73 3.40 -9.75 5.84
N LYS A 74 3.27 -10.10 7.13
CA LYS A 74 2.01 -10.44 7.82
C LYS A 74 1.28 -11.67 7.27
N ASN A 75 1.95 -12.50 6.46
CA ASN A 75 1.37 -13.73 5.94
C ASN A 75 2.14 -14.95 6.44
N TYR A 76 1.42 -16.04 6.68
CA TYR A 76 2.01 -17.33 7.05
C TYR A 76 2.50 -18.07 5.81
N TYR A 77 3.65 -18.72 5.95
CA TYR A 77 4.24 -19.60 4.95
C TYR A 77 4.68 -20.91 5.60
N VAL A 78 4.67 -21.97 4.81
CA VAL A 78 5.27 -23.27 5.14
C VAL A 78 6.64 -23.33 4.48
N ILE A 79 7.69 -23.45 5.29
CA ILE A 79 9.03 -23.78 4.82
C ILE A 79 9.15 -25.30 4.84
N HIS A 80 9.25 -25.91 3.67
CA HIS A 80 9.31 -27.36 3.50
C HIS A 80 10.74 -27.81 3.18
N GLY A 81 11.15 -28.93 3.78
CA GLY A 81 12.53 -29.42 3.69
C GLY A 81 12.82 -30.57 4.66
N LYS A 82 14.02 -30.55 5.25
CA LYS A 82 14.53 -31.61 6.14
C LYS A 82 15.44 -31.05 7.23
N GLY A 83 15.47 -31.71 8.39
CA GLY A 83 16.39 -31.41 9.48
C GLY A 83 16.01 -30.19 10.32
N PHE A 84 14.70 -29.88 10.44
CA PHE A 84 14.22 -28.66 11.10
C PHE A 84 13.91 -28.81 12.59
N LEU A 85 13.91 -30.02 13.18
CA LEU A 85 13.52 -30.24 14.59
C LEU A 85 14.28 -29.38 15.61
N THR A 86 15.54 -29.02 15.32
CA THR A 86 16.38 -28.21 16.20
C THR A 86 16.48 -26.74 15.77
N THR A 87 15.51 -26.23 15.01
CA THR A 87 15.47 -24.82 14.58
C THR A 87 15.56 -23.88 15.78
N LYS A 88 16.53 -22.97 15.72
CA LYS A 88 16.77 -21.91 16.72
C LYS A 88 16.36 -20.53 16.22
N LYS A 89 16.58 -20.27 14.94
CA LYS A 89 16.37 -18.95 14.31
C LYS A 89 15.90 -19.11 12.88
N ILE A 90 15.03 -18.18 12.48
CA ILE A 90 14.57 -18.03 11.10
C ILE A 90 14.80 -16.58 10.73
N TYR A 91 15.53 -16.34 9.65
CA TYR A 91 15.78 -15.00 9.15
C TYR A 91 15.15 -14.82 7.78
N PHE A 92 14.40 -13.74 7.61
CA PHE A 92 14.04 -13.22 6.30
C PHE A 92 14.86 -11.95 6.09
N ASN A 93 15.66 -11.88 5.04
CA ASN A 93 16.49 -10.70 4.76
C ASN A 93 17.37 -10.26 5.94
N ASP A 94 17.97 -11.24 6.62
CA ASP A 94 18.79 -11.07 7.84
C ASP A 94 18.03 -10.54 9.07
N PHE A 95 16.71 -10.37 8.97
CA PHE A 95 15.85 -10.00 10.10
C PHE A 95 15.38 -11.25 10.86
N ASP A 96 15.74 -11.33 12.14
CA ASP A 96 15.35 -12.43 13.04
C ASP A 96 13.84 -12.42 13.26
N THR A 97 13.18 -13.45 12.75
CA THR A 97 11.72 -13.58 12.76
C THR A 97 11.32 -14.58 13.83
N TYR A 98 10.38 -14.16 14.67
CA TYR A 98 9.79 -15.05 15.67
C TYR A 98 9.03 -16.21 15.01
N PHE A 99 9.20 -17.41 15.55
CA PHE A 99 8.42 -18.59 15.16
C PHE A 99 7.99 -19.38 16.40
N ARG A 100 6.92 -20.14 16.26
CA ARG A 100 6.42 -21.03 17.31
C ARG A 100 7.06 -22.40 17.14
N THR A 101 7.75 -22.89 18.15
CA THR A 101 8.38 -24.22 18.11
C THR A 101 7.35 -25.35 17.93
N THR A 102 6.11 -25.16 18.38
CA THR A 102 5.02 -26.11 18.15
C THR A 102 4.59 -26.23 16.68
N PHE A 103 5.03 -25.32 15.82
CA PHE A 103 4.77 -25.34 14.38
C PHE A 103 5.97 -25.82 13.57
N VAL A 104 6.95 -26.43 14.24
CA VAL A 104 8.14 -27.01 13.64
C VAL A 104 8.05 -28.54 13.73
N THR A 105 8.11 -29.20 12.58
CA THR A 105 8.38 -30.63 12.46
C THR A 105 9.78 -30.83 11.90
N ASP A 106 10.19 -32.06 11.63
CA ASP A 106 11.48 -32.29 10.95
C ASP A 106 11.48 -31.81 9.49
N THR A 107 10.29 -31.74 8.87
CA THR A 107 10.13 -31.46 7.44
C THR A 107 9.50 -30.11 7.15
N ASP A 108 8.79 -29.52 8.10
CA ASP A 108 7.97 -28.33 7.86
C ASP A 108 8.07 -27.34 9.01
N ILE A 109 8.16 -26.06 8.65
CA ILE A 109 8.02 -24.95 9.60
C ILE A 109 6.90 -24.03 9.11
N VAL A 110 5.88 -23.81 9.94
CA VAL A 110 4.87 -22.76 9.67
C VAL A 110 5.29 -21.48 10.39
N VAL A 111 5.61 -20.44 9.62
CA VAL A 111 6.13 -19.16 10.14
C VAL A 111 5.39 -17.97 9.53
N LEU A 112 5.22 -16.91 10.33
CA LEU A 112 4.71 -15.61 9.90
C LEU A 112 5.88 -14.74 9.45
N VAL A 113 5.84 -14.18 8.25
CA VAL A 113 6.83 -13.15 7.84
C VAL A 113 6.51 -11.86 8.59
N ASP A 114 7.46 -11.34 9.37
CA ASP A 114 7.25 -10.17 10.22
C ASP A 114 7.03 -8.90 9.37
N GLU A 115 6.18 -7.98 9.84
CA GLU A 115 5.95 -6.68 9.20
C GLU A 115 7.21 -5.83 9.11
N ALA A 116 8.10 -5.93 10.10
CA ALA A 116 9.35 -5.19 10.16
C ALA A 116 10.45 -5.77 9.26
N THR A 117 10.19 -6.88 8.57
CA THR A 117 11.15 -7.51 7.66
C THR A 117 11.56 -6.52 6.56
N PRO A 118 12.86 -6.20 6.43
CA PRO A 118 13.34 -5.28 5.40
C PRO A 118 13.08 -5.84 3.99
N PHE A 119 12.60 -4.99 3.08
CA PHE A 119 12.41 -5.33 1.66
C PHE A 119 13.37 -4.56 0.74
N ALA A 120 13.95 -3.45 1.21
CA ALA A 120 14.86 -2.61 0.45
C ALA A 120 16.32 -2.89 0.86
N ASN A 121 17.23 -2.91 -0.11
CA ASN A 121 18.66 -3.22 0.11
C ASN A 121 18.88 -4.52 0.92
N ALA A 122 17.99 -5.48 0.73
CA ALA A 122 17.92 -6.71 1.49
C ALA A 122 18.70 -7.85 0.83
N SER A 123 19.07 -8.87 1.60
CA SER A 123 19.80 -10.04 1.10
C SER A 123 18.99 -10.94 0.16
N ASN A 124 17.65 -10.83 0.17
CA ASN A 124 16.74 -11.71 -0.60
C ASN A 124 16.96 -13.19 -0.27
N GLN A 125 17.11 -13.48 1.03
CA GLN A 125 17.38 -14.81 1.55
C GLN A 125 16.47 -15.13 2.73
N LEU A 126 15.95 -16.36 2.71
CA LEU A 126 15.46 -17.06 3.88
C LEU A 126 16.61 -17.89 4.46
N LYS A 127 16.85 -17.80 5.77
CA LYS A 127 17.82 -18.63 6.50
C LYS A 127 17.15 -19.36 7.66
N VAL A 128 17.38 -20.66 7.76
CA VAL A 128 16.95 -21.48 8.91
C VAL A 128 18.19 -21.99 9.62
N VAL A 129 18.38 -21.60 10.87
CA VAL A 129 19.52 -22.01 11.70
C VAL A 129 19.07 -23.08 12.67
N THR A 130 19.76 -24.22 12.66
CA THR A 130 19.52 -25.35 13.56
C THR A 130 20.80 -25.71 14.32
N ASP A 131 20.73 -26.66 15.24
CA ASP A 131 21.92 -27.15 15.97
C ASP A 131 22.96 -27.81 15.04
N PHE A 132 22.56 -28.18 13.82
CA PHE A 132 23.40 -28.93 12.87
C PHE A 132 23.82 -28.12 11.63
N GLY A 133 23.47 -26.82 11.57
CA GLY A 133 23.93 -25.93 10.51
C GLY A 133 22.93 -24.83 10.16
N THR A 134 23.10 -24.26 8.97
CA THR A 134 22.21 -23.23 8.44
C THR A 134 21.82 -23.57 7.00
N ALA A 135 20.52 -23.59 6.74
CA ALA A 135 19.97 -23.67 5.40
C ALA A 135 19.75 -22.25 4.88
N VAL A 136 20.10 -22.01 3.61
CA VAL A 136 19.86 -20.73 2.94
C VAL A 136 19.04 -20.99 1.69
N PHE A 137 18.02 -20.17 1.46
CA PHE A 137 17.11 -20.27 0.32
C PHE A 137 16.87 -18.88 -0.29
N ASN A 138 16.95 -18.78 -1.61
CA ASN A 138 16.70 -17.51 -2.31
C ASN A 138 15.21 -17.18 -2.28
N LEU A 139 14.86 -16.07 -1.65
CA LEU A 139 13.48 -15.68 -1.42
C LEU A 139 13.39 -14.16 -1.22
N THR A 140 12.51 -13.53 -1.98
CA THR A 140 12.26 -12.09 -1.92
C THR A 140 11.09 -11.81 -1.01
N VAL A 141 11.23 -10.80 -0.15
CA VAL A 141 10.13 -10.25 0.64
C VAL A 141 9.57 -9.05 -0.12
N ALA A 142 8.28 -9.10 -0.41
CA ALA A 142 7.58 -8.09 -1.18
C ALA A 142 7.53 -6.75 -0.42
N PRO A 143 7.83 -5.61 -1.07
CA PRO A 143 7.50 -4.30 -0.50
C PRO A 143 5.97 -4.13 -0.43
N PRO A 144 5.45 -3.18 0.35
CA PRO A 144 4.04 -2.79 0.23
C PRO A 144 3.73 -2.25 -1.18
N VAL A 145 2.47 -2.28 -1.58
CA VAL A 145 2.01 -1.62 -2.81
C VAL A 145 2.38 -0.13 -2.75
N PRO A 146 2.91 0.47 -3.83
CA PRO A 146 3.27 1.89 -3.83
C PRO A 146 2.10 2.77 -3.42
N THR A 147 2.40 3.93 -2.84
CA THR A 147 1.43 5.03 -2.75
C THR A 147 1.85 6.14 -3.71
N PHE A 148 0.88 6.86 -4.25
CA PHE A 148 1.09 8.02 -5.10
C PHE A 148 0.41 9.22 -4.43
N SER A 149 1.19 10.11 -3.82
CA SER A 149 0.64 11.27 -3.11
C SER A 149 0.55 12.52 -3.98
N GLY A 150 1.37 12.61 -5.03
CA GLY A 150 1.41 13.79 -5.88
C GLY A 150 2.60 13.82 -6.81
N TYR A 151 2.60 14.73 -7.75
CA TYR A 151 3.74 15.01 -8.60
C TYR A 151 3.72 16.48 -9.02
N ASN A 152 4.91 17.02 -9.28
CA ASN A 152 5.08 18.41 -9.70
C ASN A 152 6.07 18.43 -10.89
N LEU A 153 5.79 19.09 -12.02
CA LEU A 153 4.59 19.89 -12.36
C LEU A 153 3.50 19.05 -13.06
N ILE A 154 2.23 19.29 -12.72
CA ILE A 154 1.06 18.65 -13.35
C ILE A 154 0.97 19.04 -14.82
N ASN A 155 1.25 20.30 -15.16
CA ASN A 155 1.26 20.81 -16.54
C ASN A 155 2.61 20.58 -17.24
N SER A 156 3.22 19.42 -17.01
CA SER A 156 4.49 19.04 -17.64
C SER A 156 4.34 18.72 -19.12
N VAL A 157 5.39 19.04 -19.88
CA VAL A 157 5.50 18.76 -21.31
C VAL A 157 6.60 17.73 -21.58
N ALA A 158 6.65 17.26 -22.83
CA ALA A 158 7.66 16.28 -23.25
C ALA A 158 9.09 16.79 -22.98
N GLY A 159 9.87 15.99 -22.28
CA GLY A 159 11.24 16.31 -21.90
C GLY A 159 11.41 16.81 -20.47
N ASP A 160 10.34 17.26 -19.82
CA ASP A 160 10.39 17.74 -18.44
C ASP A 160 10.80 16.65 -17.47
N LEU A 161 11.51 17.06 -16.41
CA LEU A 161 11.80 16.23 -15.26
C LEU A 161 10.74 16.47 -14.18
N VAL A 162 9.96 15.43 -13.88
CA VAL A 162 8.88 15.48 -12.91
C VAL A 162 9.27 14.65 -11.69
N THR A 163 9.06 15.20 -10.50
CA THR A 163 9.24 14.47 -9.25
C THR A 163 7.90 13.93 -8.78
N ILE A 164 7.77 12.61 -8.77
CA ILE A 164 6.64 11.88 -8.19
C ILE A 164 6.93 11.64 -6.70
N LYS A 165 5.99 11.97 -5.83
CA LYS A 165 6.04 11.76 -4.38
C LYS A 165 5.12 10.61 -3.97
N GLY A 166 5.56 9.81 -3.01
CA GLY A 166 4.80 8.67 -2.52
C GLY A 166 5.57 7.82 -1.53
N LYS A 167 5.27 6.52 -1.48
CA LYS A 167 5.96 5.54 -0.63
C LYS A 167 6.12 4.22 -1.36
N TYR A 168 7.10 3.43 -0.92
CA TYR A 168 7.38 2.06 -1.36
C TYR A 168 7.82 1.94 -2.83
N PHE A 169 8.51 2.95 -3.34
CA PHE A 169 9.10 2.95 -4.68
C PHE A 169 10.40 2.13 -4.74
N LEU A 170 10.32 0.84 -4.38
CA LEU A 170 11.42 -0.11 -4.57
C LEU A 170 11.43 -0.57 -6.03
N ASN A 171 12.52 -0.30 -6.75
CA ASN A 171 12.70 -0.64 -8.17
C ASN A 171 11.48 -0.23 -9.03
N PRO A 172 11.10 1.06 -9.01
CA PRO A 172 9.82 1.49 -9.56
C PRO A 172 9.81 1.41 -11.09
N VAL A 173 8.67 1.01 -11.63
CA VAL A 173 8.35 1.12 -13.06
C VAL A 173 7.28 2.19 -13.22
N VAL A 174 7.52 3.18 -14.08
CA VAL A 174 6.58 4.28 -14.32
C VAL A 174 6.02 4.21 -15.73
N ASN A 175 4.72 4.44 -15.88
CA ASN A 175 4.04 4.49 -17.16
C ASN A 175 3.05 5.66 -17.20
N LEU A 176 2.79 6.17 -18.41
CA LEU A 176 1.53 6.84 -18.70
C LEU A 176 0.44 5.76 -18.85
N THR A 177 -0.68 5.94 -18.18
CA THR A 177 -1.77 4.96 -18.20
C THR A 177 -2.39 4.83 -19.59
N LYS A 178 -2.91 3.63 -19.90
CA LYS A 178 -3.69 3.39 -21.11
C LYS A 178 -4.97 4.25 -21.07
N THR A 179 -5.36 4.78 -22.23
CA THR A 179 -6.67 5.40 -22.46
C THR A 179 -7.48 4.56 -23.45
N ASP A 180 -8.72 4.96 -23.75
CA ASP A 180 -9.54 4.29 -24.75
C ASP A 180 -8.93 4.32 -26.15
N THR A 181 -8.14 5.35 -26.45
CA THR A 181 -7.58 5.61 -27.77
C THR A 181 -6.07 5.41 -27.85
N GLN A 182 -5.37 5.27 -26.72
CA GLN A 182 -3.90 5.19 -26.67
C GLN A 182 -3.42 4.10 -25.69
N PRO A 183 -2.42 3.27 -26.06
CA PRO A 183 -1.86 2.27 -25.17
C PRO A 183 -1.06 2.91 -24.03
N ALA A 184 -0.80 2.14 -22.95
CA ALA A 184 0.14 2.57 -21.91
C ALA A 184 1.53 2.84 -22.51
N VAL A 185 2.22 3.87 -22.02
CA VAL A 185 3.56 4.26 -22.52
C VAL A 185 4.56 4.23 -21.37
N PRO A 186 5.66 3.47 -21.47
CA PRO A 186 6.72 3.51 -20.48
C PRO A 186 7.32 4.90 -20.34
N VAL A 187 7.54 5.31 -19.09
CA VAL A 187 8.16 6.59 -18.74
C VAL A 187 9.56 6.30 -18.20
N THR A 188 10.55 7.06 -18.67
CA THR A 188 11.94 6.88 -18.24
C THR A 188 12.11 7.34 -16.80
N VAL A 189 12.51 6.42 -15.92
CA VAL A 189 12.94 6.73 -14.54
C VAL A 189 14.40 7.23 -14.58
N VAL A 190 14.62 8.43 -14.07
CA VAL A 190 15.94 9.07 -13.98
C VAL A 190 16.62 8.73 -12.65
N SER A 191 15.86 8.77 -11.56
CA SER A 191 16.31 8.34 -10.23
C SER A 191 15.13 7.97 -9.35
N SER A 192 15.39 7.21 -8.28
CA SER A 192 14.35 6.83 -7.30
C SER A 192 14.94 6.63 -5.91
N THR A 193 14.18 7.05 -4.90
CA THR A 193 14.28 6.60 -3.50
C THR A 193 13.00 5.83 -3.16
N LEU A 194 12.83 5.38 -1.91
CA LEU A 194 11.57 4.75 -1.49
C LEU A 194 10.37 5.71 -1.45
N GLU A 195 10.61 7.03 -1.45
CA GLU A 195 9.56 8.05 -1.28
C GLU A 195 9.43 9.01 -2.47
N GLN A 196 10.40 9.00 -3.39
CA GLN A 196 10.40 9.86 -4.56
C GLN A 196 10.90 9.15 -5.81
N VAL A 197 10.31 9.44 -6.96
CA VAL A 197 10.80 9.03 -8.28
C VAL A 197 10.92 10.25 -9.17
N VAL A 198 12.10 10.48 -9.74
CA VAL A 198 12.28 11.50 -10.79
C VAL A 198 12.15 10.82 -12.14
N VAL A 199 11.26 11.33 -12.98
CA VAL A 199 10.97 10.76 -14.29
C VAL A 199 11.11 11.81 -15.39
N LYS A 200 11.39 11.36 -16.62
CA LYS A 200 11.38 12.20 -17.82
C LYS A 200 10.10 11.98 -18.61
N ILE A 201 9.28 13.01 -18.72
CA ILE A 201 7.97 12.94 -19.38
C ILE A 201 8.14 12.72 -20.90
N PRO A 202 7.50 11.71 -21.51
CA PRO A 202 7.58 11.48 -22.95
C PRO A 202 6.60 12.38 -23.71
N ALA A 203 6.66 12.34 -25.04
CA ALA A 203 5.62 12.94 -25.89
C ALA A 203 4.25 12.27 -25.66
N ASN A 204 3.16 13.00 -25.99
CA ASN A 204 1.78 12.53 -25.84
C ASN A 204 1.41 12.17 -24.39
N ALA A 205 1.92 12.93 -23.44
CA ALA A 205 1.60 12.79 -22.02
C ALA A 205 0.32 13.53 -21.60
N ASP A 206 -0.07 14.54 -22.36
CA ASP A 206 -1.26 15.36 -22.11
C ASP A 206 -2.52 14.51 -21.95
N HIS A 207 -3.33 14.86 -20.94
CA HIS A 207 -4.54 14.13 -20.54
C HIS A 207 -4.32 12.65 -20.20
N ARG A 208 -3.18 12.31 -19.58
CA ARG A 208 -2.90 10.95 -19.10
C ARG A 208 -2.42 10.96 -17.66
N TYR A 209 -2.74 9.89 -16.96
CA TYR A 209 -2.28 9.68 -15.59
C TYR A 209 -0.89 9.04 -15.59
N LEU A 210 -0.13 9.31 -14.54
CA LEU A 210 1.09 8.58 -14.24
C LEU A 210 0.74 7.40 -13.34
N SER A 211 1.34 6.25 -13.60
CA SER A 211 1.28 5.10 -12.71
C SER A 211 2.68 4.71 -12.28
N VAL A 212 2.85 4.41 -10.99
CA VAL A 212 4.10 3.87 -10.43
C VAL A 212 3.83 2.48 -9.88
N SER A 213 4.62 1.51 -10.33
CA SER A 213 4.51 0.11 -9.92
C SER A 213 5.78 -0.37 -9.24
N ASN A 214 5.63 -1.26 -8.27
CA ASN A 214 6.69 -2.18 -7.84
C ASN A 214 6.20 -3.63 -8.08
N ILE A 215 6.94 -4.63 -7.60
CA ILE A 215 6.56 -6.04 -7.79
C ILE A 215 5.23 -6.42 -7.11
N SER A 216 4.75 -5.64 -6.15
CA SER A 216 3.56 -5.92 -5.34
C SER A 216 2.30 -5.27 -5.89
N GLY A 217 2.42 -4.25 -6.74
CA GLY A 217 1.26 -3.58 -7.32
C GLY A 217 1.57 -2.22 -7.91
N THR A 218 0.50 -1.48 -8.21
CA THR A 218 0.54 -0.19 -8.92
C THR A 218 -0.30 0.85 -8.20
N ALA A 219 0.24 2.06 -8.08
CA ALA A 219 -0.51 3.26 -7.74
C ALA A 219 -0.61 4.20 -8.94
N VAL A 220 -1.71 4.94 -9.04
CA VAL A 220 -1.99 5.86 -10.13
C VAL A 220 -2.17 7.27 -9.56
N SER A 221 -1.70 8.29 -10.27
CA SER A 221 -1.91 9.69 -9.91
C SER A 221 -3.40 10.03 -9.88
N LYS A 222 -3.79 10.97 -9.03
CA LYS A 222 -5.16 11.50 -9.04
C LYS A 222 -5.36 12.52 -10.15
N GLU A 223 -4.27 13.16 -10.55
CA GLU A 223 -4.21 14.24 -11.52
C GLU A 223 -3.64 13.70 -12.83
N ALA A 224 -4.33 13.98 -13.94
CA ALA A 224 -3.77 13.75 -15.27
C ALA A 224 -2.89 14.93 -15.67
N ILE A 225 -1.84 14.65 -16.45
CA ILE A 225 -0.92 15.68 -16.95
C ILE A 225 -1.70 16.69 -17.80
N GLY A 226 -1.38 17.98 -17.66
CA GLY A 226 -1.99 19.07 -18.43
C GLY A 226 -3.35 19.54 -17.94
N THR A 227 -3.84 19.02 -16.80
CA THR A 227 -5.21 19.31 -16.32
C THR A 227 -5.30 20.39 -15.24
N ALA A 228 -4.20 21.03 -14.85
CA ALA A 228 -4.18 22.03 -13.79
C ALA A 228 -4.42 23.45 -14.32
N LEU A 229 -5.26 24.21 -13.62
CA LEU A 229 -5.33 25.66 -13.69
C LEU A 229 -4.43 26.32 -12.64
N TYR A 230 -4.20 25.68 -11.51
CA TYR A 230 -3.24 26.10 -10.50
C TYR A 230 -2.47 24.89 -9.98
N ASP A 231 -1.13 24.95 -10.05
CA ASP A 231 -0.17 24.00 -9.47
C ASP A 231 1.17 24.72 -9.29
N ASP A 232 1.48 25.14 -8.07
CA ASP A 232 2.53 26.08 -7.67
C ASP A 232 2.47 27.49 -8.32
N GLN A 233 1.72 27.65 -9.39
CA GLN A 233 1.47 28.87 -10.13
C GLN A 233 0.15 28.76 -10.89
N LEU A 234 -0.40 29.90 -11.30
CA LEU A 234 -1.63 29.97 -12.09
C LEU A 234 -1.32 29.82 -13.58
N TYR A 235 -2.01 28.89 -14.26
CA TYR A 235 -1.86 28.60 -15.69
C TYR A 235 -3.08 29.04 -16.48
N GLY A 236 -2.85 29.47 -17.73
CA GLY A 236 -3.92 29.70 -18.71
C GLY A 236 -4.83 30.90 -18.45
N VAL A 237 -4.54 31.73 -17.43
CA VAL A 237 -5.30 32.94 -17.13
C VAL A 237 -5.22 33.94 -18.29
N GLN A 238 -6.36 34.45 -18.71
CA GLN A 238 -6.48 35.43 -19.81
C GLN A 238 -6.64 36.86 -19.28
N TRP A 239 -7.37 36.99 -18.18
CA TRP A 239 -7.67 38.23 -17.48
C TRP A 239 -8.17 37.89 -16.08
N GLY A 240 -8.30 38.88 -15.21
CA GLY A 240 -8.97 38.70 -13.92
C GLY A 240 -8.17 39.20 -12.73
N GLY A 241 -8.76 38.99 -11.57
CA GLY A 241 -8.27 39.44 -10.29
C GLY A 241 -9.39 39.72 -9.28
N PRO A 242 -9.02 40.10 -8.06
CA PRO A 242 -9.98 40.51 -7.04
C PRO A 242 -10.68 41.81 -7.45
N TRP A 243 -11.99 41.93 -7.18
CA TRP A 243 -12.79 43.12 -7.50
C TRP A 243 -12.30 44.37 -6.77
N SER A 244 -11.74 44.20 -5.56
CA SER A 244 -11.22 45.27 -4.72
C SER A 244 -9.69 45.44 -4.81
N GLY A 245 -9.01 44.63 -5.63
CA GLY A 245 -7.57 44.77 -5.94
C GLY A 245 -6.59 44.36 -4.84
N LYS A 246 -7.01 43.68 -3.75
CA LYS A 246 -6.14 43.31 -2.61
C LYS A 246 -6.31 41.85 -2.20
N GLY A 247 -5.33 41.34 -1.43
CA GLY A 247 -5.48 40.10 -0.64
C GLY A 247 -5.04 38.80 -1.29
N VAL A 248 -4.75 38.76 -2.60
CA VAL A 248 -4.41 37.54 -3.36
C VAL A 248 -2.89 37.38 -3.48
N ASN A 249 -2.38 36.18 -3.19
CA ASN A 249 -1.00 35.76 -3.43
C ASN A 249 -0.98 34.34 -4.04
N PHE A 250 -0.47 34.21 -5.26
CA PHE A 250 -0.35 32.92 -5.96
C PHE A 250 0.94 32.16 -5.61
N ASP A 251 1.87 32.77 -4.89
CA ASP A 251 3.19 32.23 -4.57
C ASP A 251 3.35 31.94 -3.07
N PHE A 252 2.28 31.57 -2.37
CA PHE A 252 2.34 31.33 -0.92
C PHE A 252 2.96 29.97 -0.59
N GLY A 253 4.22 29.95 -0.14
CA GLY A 253 4.95 28.73 0.25
C GLY A 253 4.82 28.32 1.72
N GLY A 254 3.77 28.76 2.44
CA GLY A 254 3.61 28.45 3.86
C GLY A 254 2.83 27.16 4.15
N ASP A 255 1.99 26.73 3.22
CA ASP A 255 1.15 25.53 3.30
C ASP A 255 0.59 25.22 1.91
N SER A 256 0.61 23.95 1.50
CA SER A 256 0.10 23.50 0.21
C SER A 256 -0.51 22.10 0.32
N TYR A 257 -1.42 21.78 -0.59
CA TYR A 257 -2.00 20.46 -0.78
C TYR A 257 -1.16 19.61 -1.74
N GLN A 258 -0.72 20.23 -2.84
CA GLN A 258 0.16 19.69 -3.87
C GLN A 258 1.36 20.63 -4.05
N GLY A 259 2.48 20.12 -4.59
CA GLY A 259 3.62 20.96 -4.92
C GLY A 259 4.29 21.56 -3.68
N GLU A 260 4.63 22.83 -3.78
CA GLU A 260 5.33 23.64 -2.78
C GLU A 260 4.60 24.94 -2.41
N LYS A 261 3.64 25.39 -3.23
CA LYS A 261 2.93 26.66 -3.03
C LYS A 261 1.42 26.49 -3.21
N SER A 262 0.66 27.37 -2.56
CA SER A 262 -0.78 27.49 -2.76
C SER A 262 -1.21 28.92 -3.09
N TRP A 263 -2.43 29.05 -3.62
CA TRP A 263 -3.07 30.34 -3.80
C TRP A 263 -3.70 30.78 -2.47
N LYS A 264 -3.07 31.75 -1.80
CA LYS A 264 -3.61 32.40 -0.60
C LYS A 264 -4.48 33.61 -0.95
N TRP A 265 -5.61 33.74 -0.27
CA TRP A 265 -6.45 34.93 -0.32
C TRP A 265 -6.94 35.34 1.08
N ASP A 266 -6.63 36.58 1.48
CA ASP A 266 -7.29 37.24 2.62
C ASP A 266 -8.61 37.87 2.17
N PHE A 267 -9.73 37.16 2.38
CA PHE A 267 -11.05 37.68 2.05
C PHE A 267 -11.47 38.80 3.01
N ALA A 268 -11.77 39.98 2.47
CA ALA A 268 -12.53 41.00 3.18
C ALA A 268 -14.05 40.67 3.13
N GLN A 269 -14.85 41.41 3.89
CA GLN A 269 -16.32 41.27 3.84
C GLN A 269 -16.83 41.58 2.43
N TRP A 270 -17.67 40.71 1.87
CA TRP A 270 -18.20 40.81 0.50
C TRP A 270 -17.16 40.81 -0.62
N ASP A 271 -15.91 40.49 -0.30
CA ASP A 271 -14.83 40.45 -1.28
C ASP A 271 -15.02 39.28 -2.25
N GLY A 272 -14.45 39.42 -3.44
CA GLY A 272 -14.55 38.42 -4.48
C GLY A 272 -13.72 38.79 -5.70
N GLY A 273 -13.76 37.95 -6.71
CA GLY A 273 -12.90 38.08 -7.86
C GLY A 273 -13.26 37.12 -8.96
N ASN A 274 -12.83 37.47 -10.17
CA ASN A 274 -13.07 36.71 -11.38
C ASN A 274 -11.74 36.39 -12.05
N TRP A 275 -11.57 35.16 -12.53
CA TRP A 275 -10.42 34.72 -13.32
C TRP A 275 -10.89 34.16 -14.64
N GLY A 276 -10.47 34.80 -15.72
CA GLY A 276 -10.81 34.44 -17.08
C GLY A 276 -9.91 33.34 -17.63
N PHE A 277 -10.50 32.35 -18.30
CA PHE A 277 -9.79 31.24 -18.94
C PHE A 277 -10.30 31.01 -20.36
N ASN A 278 -9.68 30.08 -21.07
CA ASN A 278 -10.19 29.56 -22.34
C ASN A 278 -9.97 28.05 -22.38
N VAL A 279 -10.86 27.31 -21.71
CA VAL A 279 -10.75 25.84 -21.59
C VAL A 279 -11.96 25.18 -22.24
N ASP A 280 -11.70 24.20 -23.10
CA ASP A 280 -12.71 23.28 -23.63
C ASP A 280 -13.03 22.21 -22.58
N MET A 281 -14.31 22.04 -22.24
CA MET A 281 -14.76 21.07 -21.24
C MET A 281 -15.10 19.70 -21.82
N THR A 282 -14.95 19.52 -23.13
CA THR A 282 -15.18 18.24 -23.81
C THR A 282 -14.44 17.05 -23.17
N PRO A 283 -13.18 17.12 -22.72
CA PRO A 283 -12.49 15.97 -22.13
C PRO A 283 -12.81 15.75 -20.64
N TYR A 284 -13.53 16.66 -19.99
CA TYR A 284 -13.66 16.69 -18.53
C TYR A 284 -15.07 16.36 -18.03
N LYS A 285 -15.15 15.81 -16.80
CA LYS A 285 -16.42 15.50 -16.10
C LYS A 285 -16.63 16.29 -14.81
N ALA A 286 -15.57 16.89 -14.27
CA ALA A 286 -15.61 17.67 -13.04
C ALA A 286 -14.50 18.72 -13.03
N LEU A 287 -14.70 19.75 -12.21
CA LEU A 287 -13.64 20.63 -11.74
C LEU A 287 -13.16 20.12 -10.38
N ARG A 288 -11.85 20.07 -10.16
CA ARG A 288 -11.26 19.73 -8.87
C ARG A 288 -10.57 20.92 -8.23
N MET A 289 -10.54 20.92 -6.90
CA MET A 289 -9.74 21.86 -6.10
C MET A 289 -9.55 21.32 -4.68
N ALA A 290 -8.45 21.70 -4.04
CA ALA A 290 -8.26 21.64 -2.61
C ALA A 290 -8.48 23.03 -1.99
N ILE A 291 -9.16 23.08 -0.84
CA ILE A 291 -9.45 24.31 -0.11
C ILE A 291 -9.18 24.15 1.39
N LYS A 292 -8.63 25.19 2.01
CA LYS A 292 -8.38 25.27 3.46
C LYS A 292 -8.54 26.71 3.92
N GLY A 293 -8.99 26.93 5.16
CA GLY A 293 -9.08 28.26 5.76
C GLY A 293 -8.36 28.37 7.09
N SER A 294 -8.12 29.61 7.55
CA SER A 294 -7.67 29.88 8.92
C SER A 294 -8.77 29.64 9.96
N LYS A 295 -10.04 29.64 9.54
CA LYS A 295 -11.23 29.28 10.32
C LYS A 295 -12.28 28.63 9.44
N ASN A 296 -13.21 27.91 10.06
CA ASN A 296 -14.35 27.33 9.34
C ASN A 296 -15.21 28.42 8.69
N GLY A 297 -15.73 28.15 7.50
CA GLY A 297 -16.53 29.10 6.74
C GLY A 297 -16.92 28.53 5.38
N GLN A 298 -17.25 29.43 4.45
CA GLN A 298 -17.68 29.08 3.11
C GLN A 298 -17.19 30.11 2.08
N VAL A 299 -17.03 29.68 0.84
CA VAL A 299 -16.75 30.55 -0.32
C VAL A 299 -17.77 30.21 -1.41
N ASN A 300 -18.48 31.22 -1.91
CA ASN A 300 -19.33 31.09 -3.08
C ASN A 300 -18.45 30.94 -4.32
N PHE A 301 -18.76 29.94 -5.15
CA PHE A 301 -18.03 29.60 -6.35
C PHE A 301 -18.98 29.43 -7.52
N SER A 302 -18.63 29.99 -8.67
CA SER A 302 -19.38 29.73 -9.90
C SER A 302 -18.45 29.69 -11.12
N VAL A 303 -18.94 29.03 -12.16
CA VAL A 303 -18.29 28.95 -13.47
C VAL A 303 -19.15 29.73 -14.46
N ASN A 304 -18.54 30.65 -15.21
CA ASN A 304 -19.18 31.47 -16.24
C ASN A 304 -20.43 32.24 -15.76
N GLY A 305 -20.49 32.61 -14.48
CA GLY A 305 -21.69 33.25 -13.90
C GLY A 305 -22.90 32.31 -13.80
N GLY A 306 -22.67 31.00 -13.86
CA GLY A 306 -23.69 29.96 -13.70
C GLY A 306 -24.13 29.77 -12.25
N PRO A 307 -24.69 28.59 -11.91
CA PRO A 307 -25.15 28.29 -10.56
C PRO A 307 -24.07 28.49 -9.50
N ASN A 308 -24.46 29.04 -8.35
CA ASN A 308 -23.59 29.14 -7.19
C ASN A 308 -23.40 27.77 -6.54
N TYR A 309 -22.14 27.38 -6.36
CA TYR A 309 -21.70 26.25 -5.57
C TYR A 309 -20.99 26.76 -4.32
N VAL A 310 -21.39 26.28 -3.15
CA VAL A 310 -20.79 26.71 -1.88
C VAL A 310 -19.65 25.80 -1.52
N LEU A 311 -18.42 26.31 -1.58
CA LEU A 311 -17.21 25.60 -1.17
C LEU A 311 -17.13 25.56 0.36
N PRO A 312 -17.00 24.39 0.98
CA PRO A 312 -16.75 24.29 2.41
C PRO A 312 -15.33 24.71 2.73
N VAL A 313 -15.16 25.63 3.69
CA VAL A 313 -13.85 26.01 4.21
C VAL A 313 -13.71 25.44 5.63
N THR A 314 -12.65 24.65 5.86
CA THR A 314 -12.30 24.13 7.18
C THR A 314 -10.84 24.42 7.51
N THR A 315 -10.44 24.20 8.76
CA THR A 315 -9.04 24.36 9.18
C THR A 315 -8.10 23.24 8.73
N THR A 316 -8.60 22.26 7.98
CA THR A 316 -7.80 21.22 7.31
C THR A 316 -8.08 21.24 5.81
N TRP A 317 -7.17 20.72 5.00
CA TRP A 317 -7.41 20.64 3.56
C TRP A 317 -8.62 19.76 3.25
N VAL A 318 -9.53 20.28 2.43
CA VAL A 318 -10.67 19.55 1.86
C VAL A 318 -10.47 19.48 0.36
N TYR A 319 -10.37 18.28 -0.18
CA TYR A 319 -10.34 18.03 -1.63
C TYR A 319 -11.76 17.84 -2.15
N LEU A 320 -12.06 18.50 -3.26
CA LEU A 320 -13.38 18.50 -3.88
C LEU A 320 -13.23 18.12 -5.36
N GLU A 321 -14.06 17.18 -5.81
CA GLU A 321 -14.39 17.01 -7.22
C GLU A 321 -15.84 17.44 -7.42
N ILE A 322 -16.03 18.57 -8.09
CA ILE A 322 -17.32 19.18 -8.32
C ILE A 322 -17.81 18.77 -9.72
N PRO A 323 -18.83 17.90 -9.82
CA PRO A 323 -19.35 17.48 -11.13
C PRO A 323 -19.83 18.68 -11.93
N LEU A 324 -19.59 18.69 -13.24
CA LEU A 324 -20.00 19.82 -14.09
C LEU A 324 -21.49 20.12 -14.04
N SER A 325 -22.33 19.12 -13.76
CA SER A 325 -23.78 19.29 -13.57
C SER A 325 -24.15 20.19 -12.39
N LYS A 326 -23.26 20.34 -11.40
CA LYS A 326 -23.42 21.28 -10.29
C LYS A 326 -22.98 22.70 -10.63
N LEU A 327 -22.25 22.86 -11.74
CA LEU A 327 -21.69 24.13 -12.22
C LEU A 327 -22.39 24.63 -13.49
N GLY A 328 -23.59 24.12 -13.79
CA GLY A 328 -24.38 24.51 -14.96
C GLY A 328 -24.03 23.76 -16.26
N SER A 329 -23.27 22.67 -16.18
CA SER A 329 -22.82 21.86 -17.32
C SER A 329 -22.13 22.68 -18.43
N PRO A 330 -21.12 23.49 -18.10
CA PRO A 330 -20.47 24.38 -19.07
C PRO A 330 -19.76 23.56 -20.16
N ALA A 331 -19.92 23.97 -21.42
CA ALA A 331 -19.16 23.42 -22.54
C ALA A 331 -17.72 23.98 -22.62
N SER A 332 -17.49 25.15 -22.01
CA SER A 332 -16.19 25.80 -21.90
C SER A 332 -16.07 26.51 -20.55
N VAL A 333 -14.86 26.67 -20.01
CA VAL A 333 -14.63 27.55 -18.85
C VAL A 333 -13.98 28.83 -19.36
N THR A 334 -14.73 29.93 -19.22
CA THR A 334 -14.29 31.29 -19.58
C THR A 334 -14.10 32.18 -18.36
N MET A 335 -14.70 31.83 -17.22
CA MET A 335 -14.57 32.56 -15.97
C MET A 335 -14.77 31.65 -14.77
N LEU A 336 -13.88 31.74 -13.77
CA LEU A 336 -14.10 31.26 -12.42
C LEU A 336 -14.34 32.45 -11.50
N THR A 337 -15.40 32.39 -10.69
CA THR A 337 -15.72 33.42 -9.71
C THR A 337 -15.65 32.84 -8.32
N PHE A 338 -14.92 33.51 -7.42
CA PHE A 338 -14.88 33.21 -5.99
C PHE A 338 -15.37 34.44 -5.22
N GLN A 339 -16.22 34.23 -4.22
CA GLN A 339 -16.78 35.32 -3.43
C GLN A 339 -16.99 34.90 -1.98
N GLU A 340 -16.67 35.78 -1.04
CA GLU A 340 -17.02 35.64 0.37
C GLU A 340 -18.55 35.60 0.55
N SER A 341 -19.06 34.60 1.26
CA SER A 341 -20.49 34.28 1.23
C SER A 341 -21.33 34.89 2.35
N ASN A 342 -20.73 35.36 3.45
CA ASN A 342 -21.43 35.57 4.72
C ASN A 342 -21.23 36.96 5.36
N SER A 343 -20.48 37.88 4.74
CA SER A 343 -20.06 39.15 5.36
C SER A 343 -19.22 38.96 6.63
N ASP A 344 -18.67 37.77 6.86
CA ASP A 344 -17.91 37.47 8.07
C ASP A 344 -16.51 38.11 7.99
N GLY A 345 -15.94 38.14 6.78
CA GLY A 345 -14.60 38.66 6.50
C GLY A 345 -13.48 38.02 7.34
N GLY A 346 -12.24 38.38 7.03
CA GLY A 346 -11.07 38.01 7.82
C GLY A 346 -10.79 36.50 7.85
N ASN A 347 -11.24 35.75 6.84
CA ASN A 347 -10.79 34.38 6.63
C ASN A 347 -9.63 34.41 5.63
N ILE A 348 -8.54 33.73 5.97
CA ILE A 348 -7.43 33.47 5.06
C ILE A 348 -7.74 32.13 4.42
N VAL A 349 -8.06 32.12 3.14
CA VAL A 349 -8.39 30.89 2.40
C VAL A 349 -7.24 30.55 1.47
N LEU A 350 -6.83 29.29 1.51
CA LEU A 350 -5.87 28.70 0.61
C LEU A 350 -6.63 27.82 -0.39
N PHE A 351 -6.29 27.98 -1.66
CA PHE A 351 -6.73 27.13 -2.75
C PHE A 351 -5.51 26.47 -3.39
N ASP A 352 -5.65 25.21 -3.79
CA ASP A 352 -4.58 24.48 -4.44
C ASP A 352 -5.16 23.36 -5.32
N ASP A 353 -4.34 22.75 -6.19
CA ASP A 353 -4.72 21.74 -7.20
C ASP A 353 -6.04 22.09 -7.90
N ILE A 354 -6.20 23.36 -8.32
CA ILE A 354 -7.36 23.77 -9.10
C ILE A 354 -7.15 23.22 -10.49
N GLY A 355 -8.08 22.42 -11.00
CA GLY A 355 -7.95 21.80 -12.30
C GLY A 355 -9.19 21.04 -12.70
N PHE A 356 -9.04 20.08 -13.61
CA PHE A 356 -10.14 19.30 -14.13
C PHE A 356 -9.91 17.80 -14.02
N VAL A 357 -11.00 17.05 -13.96
CA VAL A 357 -10.99 15.59 -13.94
C VAL A 357 -11.45 15.06 -15.28
N LEU A 358 -10.66 14.19 -15.90
CA LEU A 358 -10.99 13.56 -17.18
C LEU A 358 -12.24 12.68 -17.08
N LYS A 359 -12.95 12.53 -18.20
CA LYS A 359 -14.13 11.67 -18.32
C LYS A 359 -13.83 10.22 -17.97
#